data_AF-A0A529HMP8-F1
#
_entry.id   AF-A0A529HMP8-F1
#
_cell.length_a   1.000
_cell.length_b   1.000
_cell.length_c   1.000
_cell.angle_alpha   90.00
_cell.angle_beta   90.00
_cell.angle_gamma   90.00
#
_symmetry.space_group_name_H-M   'P 1'
#
loop_
_entity.id
_entity.type
_entity.pdbx_description
1 polymer ?
#
loop_
_entity_poly.entity_id
_entity_poly.type
_entity_poly.pdbx_seq_one_letter_code
_entity_poly.pdbx_strand_id
1 'polypeptide(L)'
;MTTATADQVFRFGGFTLDLAKGTLRGINEPLFLRPKAYALLSHLARNMGRVVPKSELMDVVWPGVYVTEDSLTQSVREIRKVLGEDMVRTVSKRGYM
;
A
#
# COMPACT_ATOMS: atom_id res chain seq x y z
N MET A 1 21.59 -0.45 -26.37
CA MET A 1 22.16 0.51 -25.41
C MET A 1 21.02 1.03 -24.54
N THR A 2 21.12 0.82 -23.21
CA THR A 2 20.43 1.54 -22.11
C THR A 2 18.91 1.26 -21.95
N THR A 3 18.32 0.72 -20.87
CA THR A 3 18.71 0.21 -19.54
C THR A 3 17.49 -0.54 -18.98
N ALA A 4 17.69 -1.62 -18.23
CA ALA A 4 16.62 -2.26 -17.47
C ALA A 4 16.16 -1.37 -16.29
N THR A 5 14.85 -1.18 -16.13
CA THR A 5 14.27 -0.82 -14.83
C THR A 5 12.92 -1.50 -14.73
N ALA A 6 12.72 -2.35 -13.73
CA ALA A 6 11.47 -3.06 -13.49
C ALA A 6 10.33 -2.07 -13.22
N ASP A 7 9.55 -1.78 -14.26
CA ASP A 7 8.38 -0.89 -14.23
C ASP A 7 7.23 -1.58 -13.49
N GLN A 8 7.30 -1.62 -12.16
CA GLN A 8 6.25 -2.20 -11.31
C GLN A 8 5.09 -1.20 -11.16
N VAL A 9 4.32 -1.04 -12.24
CA VAL A 9 3.07 -0.28 -12.24
C VAL A 9 1.90 -1.23 -12.01
N PHE A 10 1.19 -1.05 -10.90
CA PHE A 10 -0.02 -1.80 -10.57
C PHE A 10 -1.26 -1.00 -10.95
N ARG A 11 -2.19 -1.62 -11.68
CA ARG A 11 -3.47 -1.02 -12.06
C ARG A 11 -4.61 -1.81 -11.45
N PHE A 12 -5.46 -1.15 -10.68
CA PHE A 12 -6.59 -1.79 -9.98
C PHE A 12 -7.72 -0.79 -9.78
N GLY A 13 -8.96 -1.17 -10.07
CA GLY A 13 -10.15 -0.34 -9.78
C GLY A 13 -10.15 1.07 -10.38
N GLY A 14 -9.41 1.31 -11.47
CA GLY A 14 -9.24 2.65 -12.06
C GLY A 14 -8.10 3.48 -11.43
N PHE A 15 -7.38 2.92 -10.47
CA PHE A 15 -6.18 3.49 -9.88
C PHE A 15 -4.93 2.91 -10.53
N THR A 16 -3.89 3.73 -10.63
CA THR A 16 -2.55 3.37 -11.10
C THR A 16 -1.54 3.71 -10.01
N LEU A 17 -0.92 2.68 -9.47
CA LEU A 17 0.17 2.77 -8.50
C LEU A 17 1.49 2.52 -9.22
N ASP A 18 2.31 3.55 -9.33
CA ASP A 18 3.64 3.48 -9.93
C ASP A 18 4.68 3.39 -8.80
N LEU A 19 5.21 2.19 -8.56
CA LEU A 19 6.20 1.95 -7.52
C LEU A 19 7.59 2.50 -7.87
N ALA A 20 7.90 2.67 -9.15
CA ALA A 20 9.17 3.23 -9.58
C ALA A 20 9.22 4.74 -9.32
N LYS A 21 8.09 5.43 -9.52
CA LYS A 21 7.97 6.88 -9.31
C LYS A 21 7.47 7.26 -7.92
N GLY A 22 6.99 6.31 -7.12
CA GLY A 22 6.42 6.63 -5.82
C GLY A 22 5.06 7.34 -5.92
N THR A 23 4.30 7.15 -7.01
CA THR A 23 3.09 7.94 -7.28
C THR A 23 1.83 7.07 -7.33
N LEU A 24 0.72 7.65 -6.86
CA LEU A 24 -0.61 7.07 -6.99
C LEU A 24 -1.47 8.00 -7.86
N ARG A 25 -2.19 7.44 -8.83
CA ARG A 25 -3.08 8.18 -9.72
C ARG A 25 -4.46 7.52 -9.71
N GLY A 26 -5.51 8.32 -9.56
CA GLY A 26 -6.87 7.89 -9.80
C GLY A 26 -7.25 8.05 -11.27
N ILE A 27 -8.54 7.81 -11.55
CA ILE A 27 -9.11 7.90 -12.90
C ILE A 27 -9.00 9.33 -13.44
N ASN A 28 -9.22 10.34 -12.59
CA ASN A 28 -9.32 11.74 -13.00
C ASN A 28 -8.14 12.60 -12.53
N GLU A 29 -7.46 12.23 -11.44
CA GLU A 29 -6.47 13.10 -10.79
C GLU A 29 -5.38 12.31 -10.04
N PRO A 30 -4.18 12.90 -9.86
CA PRO A 30 -3.15 12.33 -8.99
C PRO A 30 -3.62 12.31 -7.53
N LEU A 31 -3.41 11.19 -6.85
CA LEU A 31 -3.79 11.00 -5.46
C LEU A 31 -2.56 11.01 -4.57
N PHE A 32 -2.64 11.72 -3.46
CA PHE A 32 -1.58 11.77 -2.47
C PHE A 32 -1.90 10.87 -1.28
N LEU A 33 -0.93 10.04 -0.93
CA LEU A 33 -0.91 9.29 0.32
C LEU A 33 0.32 9.72 1.13
N ARG A 34 0.19 9.74 2.46
CA ARG A 34 1.37 9.90 3.32
C ARG A 34 2.40 8.79 3.02
N PRO A 35 3.70 9.05 3.20
CA PRO A 35 4.76 8.09 2.88
C PRO A 35 4.55 6.70 3.50
N LYS A 36 4.03 6.63 4.73
CA LYS A 36 3.73 5.36 5.42
C LYS A 36 2.54 4.62 4.82
N ALA A 37 1.46 5.33 4.51
CA ALA A 37 0.30 4.76 3.82
C ALA A 37 0.69 4.27 2.41
N TYR A 38 1.50 5.04 1.68
CA TYR A 38 2.02 4.64 0.38
C TYR A 38 2.90 3.39 0.47
N ALA A 39 3.85 3.34 1.42
CA ALA A 39 4.71 2.18 1.63
C ALA A 39 3.89 0.92 1.98
N LEU A 40 2.86 1.07 2.81
CA LEU A 40 1.94 0.00 3.16
C LEU A 40 1.18 -0.52 1.93
N LEU A 41 0.58 0.38 1.15
CA LEU A 41 -0.11 0.03 -0.09
C LEU A 41 0.83 -0.66 -1.08
N SER A 42 2.06 -0.17 -1.20
CA SER A 42 3.08 -0.74 -2.07
C SER A 42 3.46 -2.16 -1.68
N HIS A 43 3.59 -2.43 -0.39
CA HIS A 43 3.88 -3.77 0.11
C HIS A 43 2.70 -4.73 -0.10
N LEU A 44 1.48 -4.28 0.15
CA LEU A 44 0.27 -5.05 -0.17
C LEU A 44 0.15 -5.31 -1.67
N ALA A 45 0.44 -4.32 -2.52
CA ALA A 45 0.40 -4.46 -3.97
C ALA A 45 1.39 -5.52 -4.48
N ARG A 46 2.60 -5.55 -3.92
CA ARG A 46 3.62 -6.58 -4.22
C ARG A 46 3.22 -7.97 -3.74
N ASN A 47 2.41 -8.05 -2.69
CA ASN A 47 1.92 -9.31 -2.11
C ASN A 47 0.45 -9.58 -2.45
N MET A 48 -0.07 -9.01 -3.55
CA MET A 48 -1.45 -9.22 -3.98
C MET A 48 -1.75 -10.73 -4.09
N GLY A 49 -2.86 -11.15 -3.51
CA GLY A 49 -3.27 -12.55 -3.46
C GLY A 49 -2.76 -13.33 -2.24
N ARG A 50 -1.92 -12.73 -1.39
CA ARG A 50 -1.51 -13.29 -0.09
C ARG A 50 -2.00 -12.40 1.05
N VAL A 51 -2.40 -13.03 2.15
CA VAL A 51 -2.67 -12.32 3.41
C VAL A 51 -1.33 -11.93 4.04
N VAL A 52 -1.08 -10.62 4.15
CA VAL A 52 0.13 -10.08 4.77
C VAL A 52 -0.12 -9.85 6.26
N PRO A 53 0.66 -10.46 7.15
CA PRO A 53 0.47 -10.32 8.59
C PRO A 53 0.80 -8.91 9.08
N LYS A 54 0.14 -8.50 10.17
CA LYS A 54 0.31 -7.17 10.75
C LYS A 54 1.76 -6.89 11.17
N SER A 55 2.44 -7.88 11.75
CA SER A 55 3.85 -7.78 12.13
C SER A 55 4.74 -7.51 10.92
N GLU A 56 4.55 -8.23 9.82
CA GLU A 56 5.30 -8.00 8.57
C GLU A 56 5.04 -6.60 8.01
N LEU A 57 3.79 -6.13 8.03
CA LEU A 57 3.47 -4.75 7.63
C LEU A 57 4.11 -3.71 8.54
N MET A 58 4.12 -3.95 9.85
CA MET A 58 4.76 -3.08 10.81
C MET A 58 6.27 -3.00 10.60
N ASP A 59 6.92 -4.13 10.44
CA ASP A 59 8.38 -4.22 10.24
C ASP A 59 8.82 -3.57 8.93
N VAL A 60 8.06 -3.76 7.85
CA VAL A 60 8.40 -3.21 6.53
C VAL A 60 8.12 -1.71 6.46
N VAL A 61 6.99 -1.25 7.00
CA VAL A 61 6.57 0.16 6.87
C VAL A 61 7.22 1.04 7.95
N TRP A 62 7.52 0.49 9.12
CA TRP A 62 8.13 1.17 10.25
C TRP A 62 9.38 0.43 10.77
N PRO A 63 10.43 0.32 9.93
CA PRO A 63 11.65 -0.40 10.32
C PRO A 63 12.31 0.29 11.52
N GLY A 64 12.52 -0.47 12.60
CA GLY A 64 13.19 0.02 13.81
C GLY A 64 12.39 1.04 14.63
N VAL A 65 11.09 1.20 14.37
CA VAL A 65 10.21 2.09 15.14
C VAL A 65 9.14 1.28 15.84
N TYR A 66 9.04 1.45 17.16
CA TYR A 66 7.94 0.87 17.93
C TYR A 66 6.63 1.60 17.59
N VAL A 67 5.84 0.99 16.70
CA VAL A 67 4.50 1.44 16.36
C VAL A 67 3.45 0.47 16.90
N THR A 68 2.28 1.00 17.21
CA THR A 68 1.14 0.19 17.64
C THR A 68 0.26 -0.19 16.45
N GLU A 69 -0.67 -1.13 16.68
CA GLU A 69 -1.72 -1.46 15.71
C GLU A 69 -2.58 -0.25 15.31
N ASP A 70 -2.60 0.81 16.11
CA ASP A 70 -3.30 2.05 15.78
C ASP A 70 -2.68 2.76 14.57
N SER A 71 -1.34 2.83 14.51
CA SER A 71 -0.61 3.42 13.37
C SER A 71 -0.87 2.66 12.07
N LEU A 72 -0.91 1.33 12.16
CA LEU A 72 -1.26 0.44 11.06
C LEU A 72 -2.71 0.71 10.59
N THR A 73 -3.65 0.75 11.54
CA THR A 73 -5.07 1.00 11.27
C THR A 73 -5.30 2.38 10.67
N GLN A 74 -4.60 3.41 11.14
CA GLN A 74 -4.68 4.77 10.62
C GLN A 74 -4.18 4.85 9.17
N SER A 75 -3.08 4.15 8.86
CA SER A 75 -2.54 4.07 7.50
C SER A 75 -3.51 3.36 6.56
N VAL A 76 -4.10 2.25 7.00
CA VAL A 76 -5.14 1.53 6.23
C VAL A 76 -6.38 2.40 6.03
N ARG A 77 -6.84 3.13 7.05
CA ARG A 77 -7.98 4.05 6.94
C ARG A 77 -7.75 5.15 5.90
N GLU A 78 -6.55 5.71 5.87
CA GLU A 78 -6.19 6.72 4.87
C GLU A 78 -6.21 6.15 3.45
N ILE A 79 -5.64 4.96 3.26
CA ILE A 79 -5.70 4.24 1.97
C ILE A 79 -7.15 4.04 1.55
N ARG A 80 -8.00 3.53 2.45
CA ARG A 80 -9.44 3.34 2.17
C ARG A 80 -10.18 4.63 1.85
N LYS A 81 -9.80 5.75 2.49
CA LYS A 81 -10.40 7.06 2.21
C LYS A 81 -10.07 7.55 0.80
N VAL A 82 -8.88 7.23 0.30
CA VAL A 82 -8.40 7.69 -1.02
C VAL A 82 -8.78 6.73 -2.15
N LEU A 83 -8.72 5.42 -1.90
CA LEU A 83 -8.86 4.36 -2.90
C LEU A 83 -10.19 3.61 -2.81
N GLY A 84 -10.91 3.74 -1.69
CA GLY A 84 -12.13 3.00 -1.39
C GLY A 84 -11.91 1.85 -0.39
N GLU A 85 -12.98 1.47 0.32
CA GLU A 85 -12.89 0.46 1.38
C GLU A 85 -12.52 -0.94 0.86
N ASP A 86 -12.91 -1.27 -0.37
CA ASP A 86 -12.67 -2.58 -0.99
C ASP A 86 -11.21 -2.82 -1.40
N MET A 87 -10.39 -1.76 -1.45
CA MET A 87 -9.01 -1.84 -1.94
C MET A 87 -8.04 -2.44 -0.93
N VAL A 88 -8.38 -2.42 0.36
CA VAL A 88 -7.62 -3.12 1.40
C VAL A 88 -8.60 -3.84 2.31
N ARG A 89 -8.65 -5.16 2.20
CA ARG A 89 -9.48 -6.04 3.01
C ARG A 89 -8.76 -6.43 4.29
N THR A 90 -9.48 -6.34 5.40
CA THR A 90 -9.00 -6.84 6.68
C THR A 90 -9.32 -8.33 6.77
N VAL A 91 -8.30 -9.15 7.02
CA VAL A 91 -8.49 -10.56 7.35
C VAL A 91 -8.34 -10.71 8.85
N SER A 92 -9.47 -10.87 9.55
CA SER A 92 -9.55 -10.96 11.01
C SER A 92 -8.51 -11.93 11.58
N LYS A 93 -7.77 -11.45 12.59
CA LYS A 93 -6.70 -12.19 13.30
C LYS A 93 -5.50 -12.63 12.42
N ARG A 94 -5.47 -12.31 11.13
CA ARG A 94 -4.40 -12.72 10.22
C ARG A 94 -3.63 -11.55 9.64
N GLY A 95 -4.29 -10.47 9.22
CA GLY A 95 -3.62 -9.32 8.61
C GLY A 95 -4.48 -8.59 7.59
N TYR A 96 -3.86 -8.14 6.49
CA TYR A 96 -4.50 -7.38 5.41
C TYR A 96 -4.19 -8.00 4.03
N MET A 97 -5.10 -7.80 3.07
CA MET A 97 -4.96 -8.21 1.66
C MET A 97 -5.63 -7.23 0.72
#